data_AF-A0A365ZP95-F1
#
_entry.id   AF-A0A365ZP95-F1
#
_cell.length_a   1.000
_cell.length_b   1.000
_cell.length_c   1.000
_cell.angle_alpha   90.00
_cell.angle_beta   90.00
_cell.angle_gamma   90.00
#
_symmetry.space_group_name_H-M   'P 1'
#
loop_
_entity.id
_entity.type
_entity.pdbx_description
1 polymer ?
#
loop_
_entity_poly.entity_id
_entity_poly.type
_entity_poly.pdbx_seq_one_letter_code
_entity_poly.pdbx_strand_id
1 'polypeptide(L)'
;MDTATALTDPERQFVGCLLWLPHEPARRVLAGMRPDDLADPMAAHVLHLVIEVVAAGQAPAPVTVYAHATTTGQAPGEHRRHRLGRWLADTYGATGPAPADLAHHLKAVVLEAAWRRALAEHAHRLLHAVEASPTDLLAELADDTEHPDELHARYTAARTNTHPTRLEVAA
;
A
#
# COMPACT_ATOMS: atom_id res chain seq x y z
N MET A 1 20.44 0.19 8.18
CA MET A 1 19.68 0.77 7.05
C MET A 1 20.33 2.10 6.74
N ASP A 2 20.65 2.37 5.47
CA ASP A 2 21.15 3.68 5.06
C ASP A 2 19.99 4.68 5.08
N THR A 3 20.23 5.89 5.56
CA THR A 3 19.19 6.92 5.81
C THR A 3 18.53 7.38 4.52
N ALA A 4 19.23 7.30 3.38
CA ALA A 4 18.66 7.61 2.07
C ALA A 4 17.50 6.67 1.71
N THR A 5 17.63 5.36 1.93
CA THR A 5 16.57 4.38 1.64
C THR A 5 15.33 4.59 2.51
N ALA A 6 15.51 5.03 3.77
CA ALA A 6 14.39 5.31 4.67
C ALA A 6 13.52 6.49 4.19
N LEU A 7 14.12 7.46 3.50
CA LEU A 7 13.43 8.62 2.93
C LEU A 7 12.84 8.34 1.55
N THR A 8 13.36 7.37 0.80
CA THR A 8 12.95 7.09 -0.59
C THR A 8 12.02 5.89 -0.75
N ASP A 9 11.67 5.18 0.33
CA ASP A 9 10.75 4.04 0.30
C ASP A 9 9.33 4.46 0.79
N PRO A 10 8.43 4.88 -0.13
CA PRO A 10 7.09 5.32 0.23
C PRO A 10 6.21 4.17 0.75
N GLU A 11 6.41 2.94 0.32
CA GLU A 11 5.61 1.78 0.76
C GLU A 11 5.89 1.47 2.22
N ARG A 12 7.17 1.44 2.60
CA ARG A 12 7.57 1.23 3.99
C ARG A 12 7.18 2.40 4.88
N GLN A 13 7.31 3.64 4.41
CA GLN A 13 6.84 4.82 5.15
C GLN A 13 5.33 4.80 5.34
N PHE A 14 4.56 4.38 4.33
CA PHE A 14 3.11 4.26 4.41
C PHE A 14 2.71 3.27 5.50
N VAL A 15 3.27 2.06 5.47
CA VAL A 15 3.03 1.06 6.51
C VAL A 15 3.48 1.56 7.88
N GLY A 16 4.65 2.18 7.97
CA GLY A 16 5.14 2.77 9.21
C GLY A 16 4.18 3.80 9.81
N CYS A 17 3.58 4.66 8.98
CA CYS A 17 2.57 5.60 9.44
C CYS A 17 1.34 4.87 9.99
N LEU A 18 0.85 3.84 9.29
CA LEU A 18 -0.29 3.04 9.75
C LEU A 18 -0.04 2.44 11.13
N LEU A 19 1.16 1.91 11.39
CA LEU A 19 1.51 1.30 12.68
C LEU A 19 1.44 2.26 13.88
N TRP A 20 1.48 3.58 13.64
CA TRP A 20 1.33 4.63 14.64
C TRP A 20 -0.12 5.11 14.83
N LEU A 21 -1.02 4.79 13.91
CA LEU A 21 -2.37 5.31 13.93
C LEU A 21 -3.26 4.54 14.91
N PRO A 22 -4.17 5.23 15.62
CA PRO A 22 -5.30 4.58 16.26
C PRO A 22 -6.20 3.87 15.22
N HIS A 23 -7.02 2.94 15.68
CA HIS A 23 -7.89 2.10 14.84
C HIS A 23 -8.71 2.91 13.82
N GLU A 24 -9.47 3.91 14.27
CA GLU A 24 -10.37 4.67 13.39
C GLU A 24 -9.65 5.48 12.29
N PRO A 25 -8.59 6.27 12.59
CA PRO A 25 -7.75 6.86 11.56
C PRO A 25 -7.13 5.84 10.60
N ALA A 26 -6.60 4.72 11.11
CA ALA A 26 -6.04 3.66 10.26
C ALA A 26 -7.10 3.09 9.31
N ARG A 27 -8.32 2.83 9.80
CA ARG A 27 -9.46 2.35 9.01
C ARG A 27 -9.81 3.30 7.87
N ARG A 28 -9.82 4.61 8.12
CA ARG A 28 -10.09 5.61 7.08
C ARG A 28 -8.99 5.66 6.03
N VAL A 29 -7.73 5.60 6.43
CA VAL A 29 -6.60 5.57 5.48
C VAL A 29 -6.66 4.28 4.63
N LEU A 30 -6.90 3.13 5.25
CA LEU A 30 -6.96 1.83 4.57
C LEU A 30 -8.18 1.62 3.68
N ALA A 31 -9.20 2.48 3.73
CA ALA A 31 -10.40 2.33 2.93
C ALA A 31 -10.07 2.23 1.43
N GLY A 32 -10.36 1.07 0.82
CA GLY A 32 -10.03 0.80 -0.58
C GLY A 32 -8.53 0.65 -0.86
N MET A 33 -7.71 0.23 0.11
CA MET A 33 -6.35 -0.28 -0.11
C MET A 33 -6.36 -1.80 -0.25
N ARG A 34 -5.41 -2.35 -1.00
CA ARG A 34 -5.18 -3.77 -1.21
C ARG A 34 -3.69 -4.09 -0.99
N PRO A 35 -3.34 -5.30 -0.53
CA PRO A 35 -1.93 -5.70 -0.38
C PRO A 35 -1.12 -5.52 -1.68
N ASP A 36 -1.72 -5.89 -2.82
CA ASP A 36 -1.05 -5.88 -4.13
C ASP A 36 -0.83 -4.45 -4.71
N ASP A 37 -1.31 -3.41 -4.02
CA ASP A 37 -0.91 -2.05 -4.36
C ASP A 37 0.59 -1.81 -4.07
N LEU A 38 1.21 -2.62 -3.19
CA LEU A 38 2.62 -2.53 -2.83
C LEU A 38 3.44 -3.51 -3.65
N ALA A 39 4.59 -3.07 -4.16
CA ALA A 39 5.54 -3.90 -4.90
C ALA A 39 6.43 -4.73 -3.96
N ASP A 40 6.82 -4.19 -2.80
CA ASP A 40 7.68 -4.92 -1.87
C ASP A 40 6.89 -6.06 -1.20
N PRO A 41 7.33 -7.32 -1.36
CA PRO A 41 6.56 -8.46 -0.84
C PRO A 41 6.39 -8.44 0.69
N MET A 42 7.36 -7.89 1.43
CA MET A 42 7.23 -7.81 2.89
C MET A 42 6.28 -6.69 3.29
N ALA A 43 6.33 -5.53 2.64
CA ALA A 43 5.42 -4.43 2.89
C ALA A 43 3.97 -4.80 2.49
N ALA A 44 3.77 -5.48 1.36
CA ALA A 44 2.46 -6.03 0.96
C ALA A 44 1.93 -7.04 1.99
N HIS A 45 2.78 -7.96 2.45
CA HIS A 45 2.41 -8.93 3.50
C HIS A 45 2.03 -8.23 4.81
N VAL A 46 2.79 -7.23 5.24
CA VAL A 46 2.47 -6.49 6.46
C VAL A 46 1.20 -5.66 6.29
N LEU A 47 0.99 -5.04 5.12
CA LEU A 47 -0.24 -4.32 4.82
C LEU A 47 -1.47 -5.25 4.90
N HIS A 48 -1.36 -6.48 4.40
CA HIS A 48 -2.41 -7.48 4.53
C HIS A 48 -2.75 -7.75 6.01
N LEU A 49 -1.75 -8.00 6.85
CA LEU A 49 -1.93 -8.20 8.29
C LEU A 49 -2.55 -6.97 8.97
N VAL A 50 -2.12 -5.76 8.58
CA VAL A 50 -2.66 -4.50 9.09
C VAL A 50 -4.13 -4.34 8.72
N ILE A 51 -4.52 -4.66 7.48
CA ILE A 51 -5.92 -4.65 7.04
C ILE A 51 -6.76 -5.60 7.88
N GLU A 52 -6.28 -6.82 8.12
CA GLU A 52 -6.99 -7.82 8.94
C GLU A 52 -7.15 -7.35 10.40
N VAL A 53 -6.08 -6.81 11.01
CA VAL A 53 -6.11 -6.29 12.38
C VAL A 53 -7.09 -5.13 12.53
N VAL A 54 -7.09 -4.20 11.57
CA VAL A 54 -8.01 -3.06 11.58
C VAL A 54 -9.46 -3.51 11.33
N ALA A 55 -9.67 -4.48 10.45
CA ALA A 55 -10.98 -5.10 10.24
C ALA A 55 -11.51 -5.80 11.50
N ALA A 56 -10.61 -6.36 12.32
CA ALA A 56 -10.94 -6.95 13.63
C ALA A 56 -11.18 -5.91 14.75
N GLY A 57 -11.21 -4.61 14.43
CA GLY A 57 -11.50 -3.55 15.40
C GLY A 57 -10.32 -3.14 16.26
N GLN A 58 -9.09 -3.48 15.87
CA GLN A 58 -7.89 -3.22 16.67
C GLN A 58 -6.96 -2.20 15.99
N ALA A 59 -6.23 -1.43 16.81
CA ALA A 59 -5.18 -0.55 16.29
C ALA A 59 -4.01 -1.40 15.76
N PRO A 60 -3.45 -1.08 14.58
CA PRO A 60 -2.41 -1.88 13.94
C PRO A 60 -1.02 -1.63 14.53
N ALA A 61 -0.89 -1.52 15.86
CA ALA A 61 0.41 -1.40 16.51
C ALA A 61 1.28 -2.64 16.20
N PRO A 62 2.62 -2.52 16.19
CA PRO A 62 3.51 -3.64 15.84
C PRO A 62 3.23 -4.93 16.60
N VAL A 63 2.93 -4.83 17.90
CA VAL A 63 2.60 -5.97 18.75
C VAL A 63 1.30 -6.65 18.33
N THR A 64 0.28 -5.87 17.97
CA THR A 64 -1.02 -6.38 17.51
C THR A 64 -0.88 -7.12 16.19
N VAL A 65 -0.15 -6.53 15.23
CA VAL A 65 0.12 -7.12 13.92
C VAL A 65 0.93 -8.41 14.06
N TYR A 66 1.96 -8.41 14.90
CA TYR A 66 2.77 -9.59 15.14
C TYR A 66 1.98 -10.72 15.84
N ALA A 67 1.19 -10.39 16.86
CA ALA A 67 0.31 -11.35 17.54
C ALA A 67 -0.72 -11.95 16.57
N HIS A 68 -1.31 -11.12 15.71
CA HIS A 68 -2.23 -11.58 14.67
C HIS A 68 -1.54 -12.55 13.69
N ALA A 69 -0.36 -12.19 13.18
CA ALA A 69 0.40 -13.04 12.25
C ALA A 69 0.79 -14.41 12.86
N THR A 70 1.12 -14.43 14.15
CA THR A 70 1.50 -15.67 14.84
C THR A 70 0.31 -16.57 15.14
N THR A 71 -0.81 -15.99 15.55
CA THR A 71 -2.05 -16.73 15.91
C THR A 71 -2.76 -17.30 14.68
N THR A 72 -2.70 -16.61 13.55
CA THR A 72 -3.30 -17.04 12.27
C THR A 72 -2.37 -17.91 11.42
N GLY A 73 -1.13 -18.16 11.87
CA GLY A 73 -0.17 -18.97 11.13
C GLY A 73 0.45 -18.27 9.91
N GLN A 74 0.23 -16.96 9.74
CA GLN A 74 0.83 -16.14 8.68
C GLN A 74 2.33 -15.85 8.89
N ALA A 75 2.88 -16.12 10.08
CA ALA A 75 4.32 -16.17 10.35
C ALA A 75 4.75 -17.56 10.88
N PRO A 76 4.83 -18.59 10.03
CA PRO A 76 5.14 -19.94 10.47
C PRO A 76 6.65 -20.13 10.74
N GLY A 77 6.96 -20.71 11.90
CA GLY A 77 8.32 -21.01 12.32
C GLY A 77 9.13 -19.80 12.78
N GLU A 78 10.25 -20.08 13.45
CA GLU A 78 11.05 -19.06 14.14
C GLU A 78 11.68 -18.04 13.18
N HIS A 79 12.16 -18.49 12.01
CA HIS A 79 12.81 -17.59 11.06
C HIS A 79 11.87 -16.50 10.51
N ARG A 80 10.64 -16.86 10.13
CA ARG A 80 9.66 -15.90 9.60
C ARG A 80 9.17 -14.94 10.69
N ARG A 81 8.95 -15.45 11.91
CA ARG A 81 8.65 -14.64 13.09
C ARG A 81 9.75 -13.62 13.36
N HIS A 82 11.00 -14.06 13.41
CA HIS A 82 12.14 -13.16 13.61
C HIS A 82 12.21 -12.08 12.50
N ARG A 83 12.07 -12.48 11.23
CA ARG A 83 12.08 -11.55 10.10
C ARG A 83 10.96 -10.52 10.19
N LEU A 84 9.73 -10.95 10.45
CA LEU A 84 8.57 -10.06 10.59
C LEU A 84 8.74 -9.11 11.78
N GLY A 85 9.12 -9.63 12.95
CA GLY A 85 9.32 -8.83 14.15
C GLY A 85 10.39 -7.76 13.95
N ARG A 86 11.50 -8.12 13.29
CA ARG A 86 12.55 -7.15 12.94
C ARG A 86 12.05 -6.09 11.96
N TRP A 87 11.35 -6.49 10.90
CA TRP A 87 10.81 -5.55 9.93
C TRP A 87 9.85 -4.55 10.58
N LEU A 88 8.92 -5.03 11.43
CA LEU A 88 7.97 -4.18 12.16
C LEU A 88 8.69 -3.19 13.09
N ALA A 89 9.66 -3.66 13.86
CA ALA A 89 10.42 -2.81 14.79
C ALA A 89 11.23 -1.74 14.04
N ASP A 90 11.96 -2.12 12.99
CA ASP A 90 12.77 -1.22 12.19
C ASP A 90 11.88 -0.16 11.49
N THR A 91 10.74 -0.58 10.92
CA THR A 91 9.80 0.31 10.23
C THR A 91 9.12 1.29 11.21
N TYR A 92 8.57 0.77 12.31
CA TYR A 92 7.90 1.60 13.33
C TYR A 92 8.85 2.63 13.94
N GLY A 93 10.08 2.22 14.26
CA GLY A 93 11.11 3.09 14.85
C GLY A 93 11.62 4.16 13.88
N ALA A 94 11.75 3.85 12.58
CA ALA A 94 12.24 4.80 11.59
C ALA A 94 11.21 5.88 11.20
N THR A 95 9.91 5.58 11.24
CA THR A 95 8.86 6.55 10.88
C THR A 95 8.59 7.56 12.00
N GLY A 96 8.62 7.12 13.26
CA GLY A 96 8.19 7.94 14.40
C GLY A 96 6.69 8.31 14.37
N PRO A 97 6.20 9.07 15.36
CA PRO A 97 4.78 9.46 15.43
C PRO A 97 4.38 10.29 14.20
N ALA A 98 3.61 9.68 13.30
CA ALA A 98 3.17 10.32 12.06
C ALA A 98 1.72 10.85 12.19
N PRO A 99 1.44 12.08 11.72
CA PRO A 99 0.07 12.55 11.61
C PRO A 99 -0.69 11.74 10.54
N ALA A 100 -2.01 11.59 10.71
CA ALA A 100 -2.85 10.84 9.76
C ALA A 100 -2.80 11.41 8.33
N ASP A 101 -2.57 12.72 8.19
CA ASP A 101 -2.46 13.39 6.89
C ASP A 101 -1.25 12.88 6.08
N LEU A 102 -0.15 12.53 6.75
CA LEU A 102 1.01 11.93 6.08
C LEU A 102 0.66 10.54 5.53
N ALA A 103 -0.10 9.74 6.26
CA ALA A 103 -0.56 8.43 5.79
C ALA A 103 -1.51 8.57 4.58
N HIS A 104 -2.39 9.59 4.58
CA HIS A 104 -3.23 9.92 3.43
C HIS A 104 -2.43 10.36 2.20
N HIS A 105 -1.38 11.15 2.38
CA HIS A 105 -0.48 11.54 1.30
C HIS A 105 0.25 10.32 0.73
N LEU A 106 0.87 9.51 1.59
CA LEU A 106 1.62 8.32 1.19
C LEU A 106 0.72 7.28 0.50
N LYS A 107 -0.55 7.16 0.90
CA LYS A 107 -1.55 6.37 0.17
C LYS A 107 -1.64 6.78 -1.30
N ALA A 108 -1.75 8.09 -1.58
CA ALA A 108 -1.82 8.58 -2.95
C ALA A 108 -0.53 8.26 -3.73
N VAL A 109 0.64 8.40 -3.09
CA VAL A 109 1.94 8.06 -3.71
C VAL A 109 2.03 6.57 -4.07
N VAL A 110 1.63 5.69 -3.15
CA VAL A 110 1.64 4.23 -3.37
C VAL A 110 0.67 3.83 -4.48
N LEU A 111 -0.54 4.39 -4.50
CA LEU A 111 -1.51 4.12 -5.56
C LEU A 111 -1.06 4.63 -6.93
N GLU A 112 -0.34 5.75 -6.99
CA GLU A 112 0.27 6.21 -8.24
C GLU A 112 1.30 5.21 -8.77
N ALA A 113 2.17 4.71 -7.88
CA ALA A 113 3.18 3.72 -8.24
C ALA A 113 2.54 2.39 -8.71
N ALA A 114 1.49 1.94 -8.01
CA ALA A 114 0.71 0.77 -8.39
C ALA A 114 0.08 0.93 -9.77
N TRP A 115 -0.56 2.07 -10.04
CA TRP A 115 -1.16 2.37 -11.33
C TRP A 115 -0.13 2.36 -12.46
N ARG A 116 1.02 3.02 -12.28
CA ARG A 116 2.11 3.04 -13.26
C ARG A 116 2.64 1.64 -13.56
N ARG A 117 2.78 0.80 -12.53
CA ARG A 117 3.18 -0.61 -12.67
C ARG A 117 2.14 -1.41 -13.47
N ALA A 118 0.87 -1.32 -13.10
CA ALA A 118 -0.22 -2.00 -13.81
C ALA A 118 -0.30 -1.58 -15.29
N LEU A 119 -0.11 -0.29 -15.58
CA LEU A 119 -0.09 0.21 -16.95
C LEU A 119 1.12 -0.33 -17.75
N ALA A 120 2.30 -0.38 -17.12
CA ALA A 120 3.49 -0.95 -17.75
C ALA A 120 3.34 -2.45 -18.04
N GLU A 121 2.76 -3.21 -17.09
CA GLU A 121 2.46 -4.63 -17.27
C GLU A 121 1.47 -4.85 -18.41
N HIS A 122 0.37 -4.08 -18.45
CA HIS A 122 -0.60 -4.14 -19.54
C HIS A 122 0.05 -3.83 -20.89
N ALA A 123 0.85 -2.75 -20.99
CA ALA A 123 1.57 -2.41 -22.21
C ALA A 123 2.54 -3.52 -22.65
N HIS A 124 3.22 -4.18 -21.70
CA HIS A 124 4.10 -5.30 -22.00
C HIS A 124 3.33 -6.50 -22.55
N ARG A 125 2.18 -6.85 -21.94
CA ARG A 125 1.30 -7.91 -22.46
C ARG A 125 0.84 -7.59 -23.89
N LEU A 126 0.47 -6.35 -24.16
CA LEU A 126 0.05 -5.92 -25.49
C LEU A 126 1.18 -6.04 -26.52
N LEU A 127 2.38 -5.57 -26.18
CA LEU A 127 3.55 -5.67 -27.06
C LEU A 127 3.89 -7.13 -27.39
N HIS A 128 3.89 -8.02 -26.40
CA HIS A 128 4.09 -9.45 -26.63
C HIS A 128 3.00 -10.07 -27.51
N ALA A 129 1.75 -9.68 -27.28
CA ALA A 129 0.63 -10.24 -28.03
C ALA A 129 0.69 -9.86 -29.52
N VAL A 130 1.10 -8.63 -29.85
CA VAL A 130 1.19 -8.12 -31.24
C VAL A 130 2.09 -8.98 -32.12
N GLU A 131 3.09 -9.67 -31.55
CA GLU A 131 4.02 -10.51 -32.31
C GLU A 131 3.40 -11.81 -32.82
N ALA A 132 2.42 -12.38 -32.11
CA ALA A 132 1.99 -13.77 -32.35
C ALA A 132 0.49 -14.04 -32.18
N SER A 133 -0.30 -13.06 -31.74
CA SER A 133 -1.72 -13.26 -31.40
C SER A 133 -2.66 -12.92 -32.58
N PRO A 134 -3.77 -13.65 -32.74
CA PRO A 134 -4.86 -13.27 -33.63
C PRO A 134 -5.39 -11.86 -33.35
N THR A 135 -5.84 -11.16 -34.39
CA THR A 135 -6.34 -9.78 -34.30
C THR A 135 -7.52 -9.61 -33.34
N ASP A 136 -8.43 -10.57 -33.25
CA ASP A 136 -9.58 -10.50 -32.34
C ASP A 136 -9.12 -10.51 -30.87
N LEU A 137 -8.13 -11.33 -30.53
CA LEU A 137 -7.54 -11.36 -29.18
C LEU A 137 -6.73 -10.09 -28.88
N LEU A 138 -6.14 -9.45 -29.90
CA LEU A 138 -5.48 -8.16 -29.73
C LEU A 138 -6.48 -7.04 -29.41
N ALA A 139 -7.67 -7.06 -30.03
CA ALA A 139 -8.72 -6.11 -29.73
C ALA A 139 -9.22 -6.28 -28.28
N GLU A 140 -9.48 -7.53 -27.87
CA GLU A 140 -9.86 -7.83 -26.47
C GLU A 140 -8.79 -7.38 -25.47
N LEU A 141 -7.51 -7.67 -25.74
CA LEU A 141 -6.41 -7.29 -24.85
C LEU A 141 -6.19 -5.77 -24.82
N ALA A 142 -6.39 -5.06 -25.93
CA ALA A 142 -6.27 -3.60 -25.96
C ALA A 142 -7.37 -2.92 -25.14
N ASP A 143 -8.55 -3.54 -25.04
CA ASP A 143 -9.69 -3.05 -24.26
C ASP A 143 -9.66 -3.52 -22.78
N ASP A 144 -8.78 -4.46 -22.40
CA ASP A 144 -8.61 -4.98 -21.03
C ASP A 144 -7.84 -3.99 -20.11
N THR A 145 -8.44 -2.81 -19.88
CA THR A 145 -7.88 -1.74 -19.04
C THR A 145 -8.49 -1.67 -17.64
N GLU A 146 -9.37 -2.60 -17.27
CA GLU A 146 -10.15 -2.55 -16.02
C GLU A 146 -9.26 -2.35 -14.78
N HIS A 147 -8.15 -3.09 -14.68
CA HIS A 147 -7.27 -3.03 -13.52
C HIS A 147 -6.51 -1.68 -13.40
N PRO A 148 -5.82 -1.17 -14.45
CA PRO A 148 -5.28 0.18 -14.46
C PRO A 148 -6.34 1.27 -14.18
N ASP A 149 -7.55 1.14 -14.73
CA ASP A 149 -8.62 2.13 -14.54
C ASP A 149 -9.10 2.16 -13.08
N GLU A 150 -9.26 0.99 -12.45
CA GLU A 150 -9.59 0.89 -11.02
C GLU A 150 -8.53 1.57 -10.13
N LEU A 151 -7.25 1.31 -10.41
CA LEU A 151 -6.13 1.93 -9.67
C LEU A 151 -6.09 3.44 -9.87
N HIS A 152 -6.33 3.93 -11.09
CA HIS A 152 -6.37 5.36 -11.38
C HIS A 152 -7.54 6.06 -10.67
N ALA A 153 -8.71 5.44 -10.61
CA ALA A 153 -9.85 5.94 -9.86
C ALA A 153 -9.55 6.05 -8.35
N ARG A 154 -8.94 5.00 -7.77
CA ARG A 154 -8.51 4.98 -6.36
C ARG A 154 -7.44 6.02 -6.07
N TYR A 155 -6.45 6.19 -6.95
CA TYR A 155 -5.44 7.24 -6.87
C TYR A 155 -6.06 8.64 -6.86
N THR A 156 -6.96 8.91 -7.80
CA THR A 156 -7.65 10.20 -7.92
C THR A 156 -8.43 10.53 -6.65
N ALA A 157 -9.19 9.57 -6.13
CA ALA A 157 -9.92 9.71 -4.88
C ALA A 157 -8.99 9.95 -3.68
N ALA A 158 -7.84 9.27 -3.61
CA ALA A 158 -6.86 9.45 -2.55
C ALA A 158 -6.26 10.86 -2.56
N ARG A 159 -5.95 11.41 -3.74
CA ARG A 159 -5.42 12.78 -3.90
C ARG A 159 -6.40 13.86 -3.44
N THR A 160 -7.69 13.72 -3.76
CA THR A 160 -8.70 14.70 -3.35
C THR A 160 -8.82 14.78 -1.82
N ASN A 161 -8.68 13.64 -1.14
CA ASN A 161 -8.73 13.58 0.33
C ASN A 161 -7.49 14.17 1.02
N THR A 162 -6.36 14.34 0.33
CA THR A 162 -5.16 14.98 0.87
C THR A 162 -5.21 16.53 0.78
N HIS A 163 -6.21 17.10 0.11
CA HIS A 163 -6.37 18.56 -0.03
C HIS A 163 -7.71 19.02 0.57
N PRO A 164 -7.81 19.12 1.90
CA PRO A 164 -8.93 19.83 2.49
C PRO A 164 -8.77 21.31 2.14
N THR A 165 -9.70 21.82 1.34
CA THR A 165 -10.10 23.23 1.18
C THR A 165 -8.97 24.27 1.27
N ARG A 166 -8.60 24.79 0.09
CA ARG A 166 -7.90 26.07 -0.13
C ARG A 166 -8.11 27.01 1.06
N LEU A 167 -7.03 27.34 1.78
CA LEU A 167 -7.04 28.41 2.77
C LEU A 167 -7.56 29.67 2.07
N GLU A 168 -8.82 30.03 2.30
CA GLU A 168 -9.29 31.39 2.06
C GLU A 168 -8.55 32.26 3.07
N VAL A 169 -7.43 32.83 2.62
CA VAL A 169 -6.70 33.84 3.37
C VAL A 169 -7.60 35.07 3.41
N ALA A 170 -8.30 35.27 4.52
CA ALA A 170 -8.92 36.54 4.82
C ALA A 170 -7.82 37.55 5.19
N ALA A 171 -7.58 38.50 4.30
CA ALA A 171 -6.93 39.78 4.58
C ALA A 171 -7.49 40.85 3.64
#